data_AF-A0A1J6ICI5-F1
#
_entry.id   AF-A0A1J6ICI5-F1
#
_cell.length_a   1.000
_cell.length_b   1.000
_cell.length_c   1.000
_cell.angle_alpha   90.00
_cell.angle_beta   90.00
_cell.angle_gamma   90.00
#
_symmetry.space_group_name_H-M   'P 1'
#
loop_
_entity.id
_entity.type
_entity.pdbx_description
1 polymer ?
#
loop_
_entity_poly.entity_id
_entity_poly.type
_entity_poly.pdbx_seq_one_letter_code
_entity_poly.pdbx_strand_id
1 'polypeptide(L)'
;MKQEKVATDLVMHVLAAAERTGLITGDKTDRLSARVNHRLLEQAKKRTGIKSSTALVEFALASIALEDPFPEVFDKIKGTVDPDIKLGF
;
A
#
# COMPACT_ATOMS: atom_id res chain seq x y z
N MET A 1 2.28 -14.64 15.66
CA MET A 1 1.74 -15.16 14.39
C MET A 1 0.70 -14.28 13.69
N LYS A 2 -0.24 -13.59 14.39
CA LYS A 2 -1.27 -12.78 13.68
C LYS A 2 -0.74 -11.58 12.90
N GLN A 3 0.24 -10.82 13.43
CA GLN A 3 0.74 -9.60 12.76
C GLN A 3 1.61 -9.88 11.51
N GLU A 4 2.35 -10.98 11.52
CA GLU A 4 3.25 -11.36 10.42
C GLU A 4 2.48 -11.81 9.17
N LYS A 5 1.35 -12.53 9.38
CA LYS A 5 0.45 -12.94 8.29
C LYS A 5 -0.24 -11.74 7.64
N VAL A 6 -0.78 -10.84 8.46
CA VAL A 6 -1.48 -9.62 7.98
C VAL A 6 -0.57 -8.71 7.15
N ALA A 7 0.70 -8.57 7.53
CA ALA A 7 1.61 -7.74 6.76
C ALA A 7 2.02 -8.37 5.41
N THR A 8 2.12 -9.70 5.37
CA THR A 8 2.37 -10.43 4.12
C THR A 8 1.18 -10.31 3.17
N ASP A 9 -0.05 -10.46 3.71
CA ASP A 9 -1.28 -10.33 2.94
C ASP A 9 -1.40 -8.90 2.36
N LEU A 10 -1.13 -7.86 3.16
CA LEU A 10 -1.16 -6.46 2.71
C LEU A 10 -0.19 -6.21 1.55
N VAL A 11 1.06 -6.66 1.68
CA VAL A 11 2.08 -6.48 0.64
C VAL A 11 1.63 -7.11 -0.67
N MET A 12 1.12 -8.35 -0.61
CA MET A 12 0.60 -9.05 -1.78
C MET A 12 -0.59 -8.32 -2.41
N HIS A 13 -1.54 -7.86 -1.60
CA HIS A 13 -2.73 -7.17 -2.09
C HIS A 13 -2.40 -5.86 -2.80
N VAL A 14 -1.50 -5.05 -2.22
CA VAL A 14 -1.08 -3.76 -2.78
C VAL A 14 -0.32 -3.97 -4.09
N LEU A 15 0.67 -4.87 -4.13
CA LEU A 15 1.43 -5.11 -5.35
C LEU A 15 0.54 -5.68 -6.47
N ALA A 16 -0.36 -6.62 -6.15
CA ALA A 16 -1.30 -7.15 -7.13
C ALA A 16 -2.31 -6.10 -7.63
N ALA A 17 -2.71 -5.15 -6.78
CA ALA A 17 -3.53 -4.02 -7.20
C ALA A 17 -2.74 -3.09 -8.14
N ALA A 18 -1.48 -2.81 -7.82
CA ALA A 18 -0.62 -1.94 -8.63
C ALA A 18 -0.40 -2.54 -10.03
N GLU A 19 -0.14 -3.85 -10.11
CA GLU A 19 -0.09 -4.60 -11.38
C GLU A 19 -1.40 -4.48 -12.16
N ARG A 20 -2.55 -4.74 -11.52
CA ARG A 20 -3.87 -4.64 -12.16
C ARG A 20 -4.19 -3.24 -12.69
N THR A 21 -3.71 -2.20 -12.02
CA THR A 21 -3.89 -0.80 -12.43
C THR A 21 -2.85 -0.32 -13.45
N GLY A 22 -1.89 -1.16 -13.83
CA GLY A 22 -0.84 -0.82 -14.79
C GLY A 22 0.34 -0.04 -14.21
N LEU A 23 0.36 0.23 -12.90
CA LEU A 23 1.43 0.98 -12.23
C LEU A 23 2.76 0.21 -12.17
N ILE A 24 2.68 -1.12 -12.07
CA ILE A 24 3.83 -2.02 -12.14
C ILE A 24 3.68 -2.80 -13.44
N THR A 25 4.26 -2.28 -14.51
CA THR A 25 4.28 -2.92 -15.83
C THR A 25 5.63 -2.71 -16.51
N GLY A 26 6.05 -3.69 -17.32
CA GLY A 26 7.29 -3.61 -18.08
C GLY A 26 8.56 -3.67 -17.22
N ASP A 27 9.67 -3.26 -17.82
CA ASP A 27 10.98 -3.24 -17.18
C ASP A 27 11.18 -2.00 -16.32
N LYS A 28 11.95 -2.15 -15.24
CA LYS A 28 12.31 -1.05 -14.33
C LYS A 28 13.39 -0.17 -14.97
N THR A 29 12.98 0.93 -15.58
CA THR A 29 13.87 1.85 -16.31
C THR A 29 14.31 3.04 -15.47
N ASP A 30 13.49 3.48 -14.52
CA ASP A 30 13.78 4.66 -13.69
C ASP A 30 14.69 4.34 -12.51
N ARG A 31 15.66 5.23 -12.25
CA ARG A 31 16.61 5.10 -11.15
C ARG A 31 16.27 6.03 -10.00
N LEU A 32 15.98 5.46 -8.83
CA LEU A 32 15.83 6.21 -7.57
C LEU A 32 17.06 6.02 -6.67
N SER A 33 17.64 7.12 -6.18
CA SER A 33 18.73 7.10 -5.18
C SER A 33 18.38 8.05 -4.04
N ALA A 34 18.28 7.53 -2.82
CA ALA A 34 17.91 8.31 -1.65
C ALA A 34 18.68 7.84 -0.41
N ARG A 35 19.00 8.77 0.49
CA ARG A 35 19.52 8.45 1.82
C ARG A 35 18.36 8.24 2.78
N VAL A 36 18.41 7.17 3.55
CA VAL A 36 17.37 6.83 4.53
C VAL A 36 18.01 6.43 5.86
N ASN A 37 17.28 6.65 6.95
CA ASN A 37 17.72 6.22 8.27
C ASN A 37 17.72 4.69 8.35
N HIS A 38 18.83 4.10 8.82
CA HIS A 38 18.99 2.65 8.91
C HIS A 38 17.87 1.98 9.74
N ARG A 39 17.53 2.55 10.91
CA ARG A 39 16.47 2.01 11.77
C ARG A 39 15.09 2.02 11.09
N LEU A 40 14.81 3.03 10.26
CA LEU A 40 13.57 3.11 9.50
C LEU A 40 13.53 1.99 8.44
N LEU A 41 14.62 1.81 7.71
CA LEU A 41 14.73 0.78 6.69
C LEU A 41 14.55 -0.63 7.28
N GLU A 42 15.25 -0.94 8.38
CA GLU A 42 15.15 -2.24 9.03
C GLU A 42 13.75 -2.53 9.58
N GLN A 43 13.12 -1.54 10.22
CA GLN A 43 11.76 -1.71 10.72
C GLN A 43 10.75 -1.92 9.58
N ALA A 44 10.91 -1.21 8.45
CA ALA A 44 10.07 -1.37 7.28
C ALA A 44 10.23 -2.77 6.65
N LYS A 45 11.47 -3.27 6.52
CA LYS A 45 11.75 -4.63 6.06
C LYS A 45 11.16 -5.69 6.99
N LYS A 46 11.32 -5.52 8.31
CA LYS A 46 10.75 -6.43 9.31
C LYS A 46 9.22 -6.45 9.27
N ARG A 47 8.59 -5.28 9.11
CA ARG A 47 7.14 -5.16 9.05
C ARG A 47 6.59 -5.80 7.78
N THR A 48 7.21 -5.57 6.63
CA THR A 48 6.71 -6.02 5.32
C THR A 48 7.19 -7.41 4.91
N GLY A 49 8.25 -7.93 5.54
CA GLY A 49 8.94 -9.15 5.11
C GLY A 49 9.81 -8.97 3.86
N ILE A 50 9.82 -7.77 3.24
CA ILE A 50 10.57 -7.50 2.03
C ILE A 50 12.06 -7.33 2.35
N LYS A 51 12.92 -8.12 1.70
CA LYS A 51 14.39 -8.04 1.90
C LYS A 51 15.07 -7.04 0.96
N SER A 52 14.57 -6.94 -0.28
CA SER A 52 15.12 -6.07 -1.32
C SER A 52 14.70 -4.63 -1.08
N SER A 53 15.67 -3.71 -1.00
CA SER A 53 15.38 -2.28 -0.87
C SER A 53 14.58 -1.75 -2.07
N THR A 54 14.84 -2.24 -3.29
CA THR A 54 14.08 -1.87 -4.49
C THR A 54 12.62 -2.31 -4.38
N ALA A 55 12.36 -3.56 -3.98
CA ALA A 55 10.99 -4.05 -3.83
C ALA A 55 10.25 -3.33 -2.69
N LEU A 56 10.96 -2.95 -1.62
CA LEU A 56 10.37 -2.19 -0.52
C LEU A 56 9.96 -0.78 -0.97
N VAL A 57 10.77 -0.14 -1.81
CA VAL A 57 10.46 1.16 -2.41
C VAL A 57 9.26 1.04 -3.35
N GLU A 58 9.20 0.02 -4.20
CA GLU A 58 8.04 -0.20 -5.08
C GLU A 58 6.76 -0.41 -4.28
N PHE A 59 6.79 -1.23 -3.24
CA PHE A 59 5.64 -1.41 -2.36
C PHE A 59 5.21 -0.09 -1.71
N ALA A 60 6.16 0.73 -1.24
CA ALA A 60 5.86 2.04 -0.66
C ALA A 60 5.21 2.98 -1.68
N LEU A 61 5.75 3.06 -2.90
CA LEU A 61 5.20 3.89 -3.98
C LEU A 61 3.82 3.39 -4.41
N ALA A 62 3.65 2.08 -4.57
CA ALA A 62 2.35 1.48 -4.87
C ALA A 62 1.33 1.78 -3.78
N SER A 63 1.72 1.72 -2.50
CA SER A 63 0.82 2.02 -1.38
C SER A 63 0.32 3.46 -1.43
N ILE A 64 1.18 4.42 -1.81
CA ILE A 64 0.82 5.84 -1.95
C ILE A 64 -0.01 6.07 -3.23
N ALA A 65 0.37 5.46 -4.34
CA ALA A 65 -0.31 5.65 -5.63
C ALA A 65 -1.70 4.99 -5.68
N LEU A 66 -1.90 3.92 -4.90
CA LEU A 66 -3.18 3.23 -4.76
C LEU A 66 -3.99 3.69 -3.56
N GLU A 67 -3.46 4.62 -2.75
CA GLU A 67 -4.15 5.10 -1.57
C GLU A 67 -5.52 5.64 -2.01
N ASP A 68 -6.57 4.89 -1.65
CA ASP A 68 -7.95 5.33 -1.82
C ASP A 68 -8.08 6.62 -1.01
N PRO A 69 -8.77 7.66 -1.50
CA PRO A 69 -9.09 8.87 -0.73
C PRO A 69 -9.98 8.59 0.49
N PHE A 70 -9.85 7.44 1.13
CA PHE A 70 -10.56 7.03 2.32
C PHE A 70 -10.49 8.10 3.42
N PRO A 71 -9.34 8.71 3.78
CA PRO A 71 -9.32 9.75 4.80
C PRO A 71 -10.19 10.96 4.41
N GLU A 72 -10.10 11.41 3.16
CA GLU A 72 -10.86 12.56 2.65
C GLU A 72 -12.34 12.25 2.54
N VAL A 73 -12.69 11.07 2.04
CA VAL A 73 -14.07 10.60 1.89
C VAL A 73 -14.68 10.34 3.26
N PHE A 74 -13.96 9.68 4.16
CA PHE A 74 -14.40 9.41 5.53
C PHE A 74 -14.67 10.71 6.29
N ASP A 75 -13.77 11.70 6.16
CA ASP A 75 -14.00 13.01 6.75
C ASP A 75 -15.20 13.73 6.12
N LYS A 76 -15.36 13.64 4.79
CA LYS A 76 -16.46 14.25 4.05
C LYS A 76 -17.82 13.64 4.40
N ILE A 77 -17.91 12.32 4.56
CA ILE A 77 -19.16 11.64 4.89
C ILE A 77 -19.53 11.79 6.37
N LYS A 78 -18.60 12.15 7.27
CA LYS A 78 -18.85 12.31 8.72
C LYS A 78 -19.61 11.14 9.36
N GLY A 79 -19.35 9.92 8.89
CA GLY A 79 -20.06 8.71 9.34
C GLY A 79 -21.51 8.59 8.88
N THR A 80 -21.94 9.40 7.91
CA THR A 80 -23.25 9.28 7.25
C THR A 80 -23.13 8.42 5.99
N VAL A 81 -24.21 7.72 5.66
CA VAL A 81 -24.38 7.01 4.39
C VAL A 81 -25.56 7.64 3.66
N ASP A 82 -25.61 7.48 2.35
CA ASP A 82 -26.74 7.93 1.54
C ASP A 82 -28.03 7.30 2.11
N PRO A 83 -29.03 8.10 2.52
CA PRO A 83 -30.26 7.58 3.12
C PRO A 83 -31.07 6.70 2.16
N ASP A 84 -30.86 6.82 0.86
CA ASP A 84 -31.53 6.00 -0.16
C ASP A 84 -30.77 4.70 -0.47
N ILE A 85 -29.61 4.47 0.17
CA ILE A 85 -28.84 3.24 -0.02
C ILE A 85 -29.61 2.04 0.55
N LYS A 86 -29.91 1.07 -0.31
CA LYS A 86 -30.54 -0.18 0.12
C LYS A 86 -29.50 -1.07 0.79
N LEU A 87 -29.38 -0.95 2.10
CA LEU A 87 -28.70 -1.93 2.93
C LEU A 87 -29.61 -3.17 2.95
N GLY A 88 -29.21 -4.23 2.26
CA GLY A 88 -30.01 -5.44 2.11
C GLY A 88 -30.30 -6.09 3.45
N PHE A 89 -31.48 -5.80 4.00
CA PHE A 89 -32.09 -6.46 5.15
C PHE A 89 -33.48 -6.95 4.75
#